data_AF-A0A432MKV1-F1
#
_entry.id   AF-A0A432MKV1-F1
#
_cell.length_a   1.000
_cell.length_b   1.000
_cell.length_c   1.000
_cell.angle_alpha   90.00
_cell.angle_beta   90.00
_cell.angle_gamma   90.00
#
_symmetry.space_group_name_H-M   'P 1'
#
loop_
_entity.id
_entity.type
_entity.pdbx_description
1 polymer ?
#
loop_
_entity_poly.entity_id
_entity_poly.type
_entity_poly.pdbx_seq_one_letter_code
_entity_poly.pdbx_strand_id
1 'polypeptide(L)'
;MILGPSAGPHPATLPPDRLLADCDVRFSRRSGPGGQNRNKVETAAILTHRPSGLSAEANERRSQGQNRAVALARLRVILALEIRHPADPGAGPSPLWTSRLRGGRLVVSPEHDDFPALLAEALDVLSSLDFDVKAASEALGCSASQLVKFLKREPRALKQTNDRRSDLGLRPLR
;
A
#
# COMPACT_ATOMS: atom_id res chain seq x y z
N MET A 1 2.33 -12.77 -3.95
CA MET A 1 1.33 -12.59 -2.87
C MET A 1 1.80 -13.35 -1.66
N ILE A 2 2.19 -12.62 -0.61
CA ILE A 2 2.57 -13.18 0.68
C ILE A 2 1.29 -13.24 1.52
N LEU A 3 0.92 -14.43 2.00
CA LEU A 3 -0.12 -14.53 3.01
C LEU A 3 0.44 -13.95 4.31
N GLY A 4 -0.16 -12.87 4.80
CA GLY A 4 0.19 -12.33 6.10
C GLY A 4 -0.14 -13.34 7.22
N PRO A 5 0.51 -13.24 8.39
CA PRO A 5 0.08 -14.02 9.54
C PRO A 5 -1.39 -13.72 9.83
N SER A 6 -2.20 -14.74 10.15
CA SER A 6 -3.64 -14.56 10.43
C SER A 6 -3.96 -13.78 11.71
N ALA A 7 -2.92 -13.36 12.44
CA ALA A 7 -3.03 -12.72 13.74
C ALA A 7 -2.39 -11.32 13.67
N GLY A 8 -3.24 -10.29 13.67
CA GLY A 8 -2.84 -8.88 13.77
C GLY A 8 -3.36 -8.03 12.61
N PRO A 9 -3.34 -6.69 12.74
CA PRO A 9 -3.73 -5.79 11.66
C PRO A 9 -2.72 -5.87 10.50
N HIS A 10 -3.19 -5.63 9.29
CA HIS A 10 -2.34 -5.54 8.11
C HIS A 10 -1.25 -4.46 8.31
N PRO A 11 0.04 -4.70 8.02
CA PRO A 11 1.12 -3.77 8.38
C PRO A 11 1.02 -2.38 7.73
N ALA A 12 0.40 -2.29 6.54
CA ALA A 12 0.11 -0.99 5.90
C ALA A 12 -0.91 -0.10 6.65
N THR A 13 -1.71 -0.68 7.57
CA THR A 13 -2.70 0.03 8.39
C THR A 13 -2.13 0.47 9.74
N LEU A 14 -0.91 0.07 10.08
CA LEU A 14 -0.25 0.47 11.32
C LEU A 14 0.13 1.96 11.27
N PRO A 15 0.07 2.67 12.41
CA PRO A 15 0.64 4.00 12.53
C PRO A 15 2.13 4.01 12.12
N PRO A 16 2.64 5.09 11.51
CA PRO A 16 4.02 5.18 11.03
C PRO A 16 5.07 4.76 12.05
N ASP A 17 4.97 5.23 13.29
CA ASP A 17 5.93 4.91 14.35
C ASP A 17 5.89 3.44 14.75
N ARG A 18 4.70 2.83 14.73
CA ARG A 18 4.56 1.40 15.02
C ARG A 18 5.15 0.55 13.91
N LEU A 19 4.88 0.88 12.65
CA LEU A 19 5.48 0.19 11.50
C LEU A 19 7.01 0.33 11.48
N LEU A 20 7.52 1.53 11.81
CA LEU A 20 8.96 1.78 11.92
C LEU A 20 9.62 0.91 12.99
N ALA A 21 8.94 0.63 14.10
CA ALA A 21 9.45 -0.26 15.13
C ALA A 21 9.71 -1.67 14.60
N ASP A 22 8.97 -2.11 13.56
CA ASP A 22 9.13 -3.40 12.88
C ASP A 22 10.11 -3.36 11.69
N CYS A 23 10.74 -2.21 11.43
CA CYS A 23 11.66 -2.01 10.32
C CYS A 23 13.12 -1.96 10.74
N ASP A 24 13.99 -2.51 9.91
CA ASP A 24 15.42 -2.22 9.92
C ASP A 24 15.70 -1.01 9.05
N VAL A 25 16.32 0.01 9.64
CA VAL A 25 16.65 1.27 8.95
C VAL A 25 18.15 1.31 8.68
N ARG A 26 18.52 1.45 7.41
CA ARG A 26 19.91 1.61 6.97
C ARG A 26 20.06 2.91 6.20
N PHE A 27 21.21 3.57 6.36
CA PHE A 27 21.59 4.71 5.55
C PHE A 27 22.77 4.35 4.66
N SER A 28 22.80 4.87 3.44
CA SER A 28 23.88 4.59 2.49
C SER A 28 24.31 5.82 1.71
N ARG A 29 25.53 5.75 1.16
CA ARG A 29 26.05 6.75 0.21
C ARG A 29 25.50 6.47 -1.18
N ARG A 30 25.15 7.52 -1.90
CA ARG A 30 24.93 7.38 -3.35
C ARG A 30 26.28 7.41 -4.06
N SER A 31 26.54 6.42 -4.89
CA SER A 31 27.53 6.49 -5.97
C SER A 31 26.81 6.98 -7.23
N GLY A 32 27.05 8.22 -7.69
CA GLY A 32 26.45 8.73 -8.92
C GLY A 32 27.12 10.02 -9.41
N PRO A 33 26.96 10.40 -10.69
CA PRO A 33 27.58 11.60 -11.24
C PRO A 33 26.90 12.84 -10.64
N GLY A 34 27.51 13.39 -9.61
CA GLY A 34 27.06 14.58 -8.90
C GLY A 34 28.27 15.33 -8.35
N GLY A 35 28.18 16.67 -8.27
CA GLY A 35 29.26 17.51 -7.78
C GLY A 35 29.69 17.19 -6.34
N GLN A 36 30.89 17.64 -5.96
CA GLN A 36 31.62 17.28 -4.73
C GLN A 36 30.78 17.33 -3.43
N ASN A 37 29.77 18.21 -3.33
CA ASN A 37 28.91 18.31 -2.14
C ASN A 37 27.82 17.22 -2.04
N ARG A 38 27.37 16.65 -3.16
CA ARG A 38 26.30 15.63 -3.16
C ARG A 38 26.82 14.23 -2.81
N ASN A 39 28.12 13.99 -2.99
CA ASN A 39 28.75 12.68 -2.81
C ASN A 39 29.28 12.44 -1.37
N LYS A 40 29.23 13.45 -0.49
CA LYS A 40 29.82 13.35 0.85
C LYS A 40 28.85 12.90 1.95
N VAL A 41 27.53 12.97 1.74
CA VAL A 41 26.53 12.73 2.80
C VAL A 41 25.72 11.46 2.50
N GLU A 42 25.70 10.53 3.46
CA GLU A 42 24.89 9.30 3.50
C GLU A 42 23.39 9.61 3.62
N THR A 43 22.78 10.26 2.64
CA THR A 43 21.39 10.69 2.77
C THR A 43 20.38 9.62 2.36
N ALA A 44 20.78 8.60 1.60
CA ALA A 44 19.86 7.55 1.16
C ALA A 44 19.38 6.73 2.35
N ALA A 45 18.07 6.51 2.45
CA ALA A 45 17.44 5.71 3.50
C ALA A 45 16.83 4.45 2.88
N ILE A 46 17.13 3.30 3.47
CA ILE A 46 16.60 1.99 3.10
C ILE A 46 15.87 1.44 4.33
N LEU A 47 14.61 1.08 4.16
CA LEU A 47 13.76 0.51 5.19
C LEU A 47 13.38 -0.90 4.79
N THR A 48 13.61 -1.88 5.67
CA THR A 48 13.21 -3.27 5.47
C THR A 48 12.24 -3.67 6.57
N HIS A 49 11.01 -4.04 6.22
CA HIS A 49 10.04 -4.57 7.18
C HIS A 49 10.44 -6.00 7.56
N ARG A 50 10.95 -6.19 8.79
CA ARG A 50 11.54 -7.47 9.21
C ARG A 50 10.60 -8.67 9.03
N PRO A 51 9.31 -8.60 9.41
CA PRO A 51 8.41 -9.75 9.28
C PRO A 51 8.17 -10.22 7.85
N SER A 52 8.16 -9.30 6.86
CA SER A 52 7.86 -9.66 5.47
C SER A 52 9.09 -9.72 4.56
N GLY A 53 10.23 -9.18 5.00
CA GLY A 53 11.44 -9.01 4.16
C GLY A 53 11.30 -7.97 3.06
N LEU A 54 10.17 -7.28 2.95
CA LEU A 54 9.93 -6.26 1.93
C LEU A 54 10.66 -4.97 2.29
N SER A 55 11.23 -4.31 1.28
CA SER A 55 12.03 -3.10 1.47
C SER A 55 11.62 -1.96 0.54
N ALA A 56 11.85 -0.73 0.98
CA ALA A 56 11.77 0.46 0.16
C ALA A 56 12.95 1.39 0.43
N GLU A 57 13.34 2.15 -0.58
CA GLU A 57 14.40 3.14 -0.48
C GLU A 57 13.97 4.53 -0.96
N ALA A 58 14.68 5.55 -0.48
CA ALA A 58 14.55 6.93 -0.92
C ALA A 58 15.89 7.66 -0.79
N ASN A 59 16.20 8.49 -1.79
CA ASN A 59 17.47 9.22 -1.89
C ASN A 59 17.33 10.60 -2.56
N GLU A 60 16.11 11.08 -2.70
CA GLU A 60 15.76 12.28 -3.45
C GLU A 60 15.92 13.56 -2.63
N ARG A 61 15.92 13.45 -1.30
CA ARG A 61 15.99 14.59 -0.37
C ARG A 61 17.40 14.77 0.18
N ARG A 62 17.66 16.00 0.65
CA ARG A 62 18.97 16.40 1.20
C ARG A 62 19.21 15.90 2.63
N SER A 63 18.17 15.48 3.35
CA SER A 63 18.29 14.99 4.72
C SER A 63 17.85 13.53 4.84
N GLN A 64 18.54 12.80 5.72
CA GLN A 64 18.24 11.41 6.07
C GLN A 64 16.80 11.26 6.58
N GLY A 65 16.33 12.17 7.45
CA GLY A 65 14.98 12.11 8.00
C GLY A 65 13.88 12.25 6.94
N GLN A 66 14.07 13.15 5.96
CA GLN A 66 13.13 13.30 4.85
C GLN A 66 13.14 12.08 3.94
N ASN A 67 14.31 11.51 3.64
CA ASN A 67 14.39 10.27 2.88
C ASN A 67 13.76 9.10 3.64
N ARG A 68 13.98 8.99 4.95
CA ARG A 68 13.33 7.96 5.78
C ARG A 68 11.80 8.04 5.71
N ALA A 69 11.23 9.24 5.76
CA ALA A 69 9.79 9.44 5.63
C ALA A 69 9.27 9.02 4.24
N VAL A 70 10.00 9.38 3.17
CA VAL A 70 9.63 8.97 1.79
C VAL A 70 9.74 7.44 1.61
N ALA A 71 10.81 6.83 2.12
CA ALA A 71 10.99 5.39 2.08
C ALA A 71 9.90 4.66 2.89
N LEU A 72 9.49 5.18 4.04
CA LEU A 72 8.37 4.63 4.82
C LEU A 72 7.05 4.70 4.05
N ALA A 73 6.72 5.84 3.43
CA ALA A 73 5.51 5.97 2.62
C ALA A 73 5.48 4.96 1.46
N ARG A 74 6.63 4.76 0.78
CA ARG A 74 6.79 3.75 -0.27
C ARG A 74 6.63 2.33 0.26
N LEU A 75 7.24 2.04 1.40
CA LEU A 75 7.16 0.73 2.05
C LEU A 75 5.71 0.37 2.39
N ARG A 76 4.92 1.31 2.91
CA ARG A 76 3.50 1.09 3.20
C ARG A 76 2.70 0.70 1.96
N VAL A 77 2.95 1.33 0.80
CA VAL A 77 2.31 0.95 -0.47
C VAL A 77 2.76 -0.44 -0.91
N ILE A 78 4.05 -0.77 -0.81
CA ILE A 78 4.56 -2.11 -1.14
C ILE A 78 3.90 -3.17 -0.24
N LEU A 79 3.79 -2.92 1.06
CA LEU A 79 3.12 -3.81 1.99
C LEU A 79 1.66 -4.04 1.60
N ALA A 80 0.93 -2.97 1.25
CA ALA A 80 -0.46 -3.07 0.77
C ALA A 80 -0.59 -3.89 -0.53
N LEU A 81 0.39 -3.80 -1.43
CA LEU A 81 0.38 -4.56 -2.69
C LEU A 81 0.70 -6.04 -2.50
N GLU A 82 1.66 -6.35 -1.62
CA GLU A 82 2.27 -7.68 -1.56
C GLU A 82 1.68 -8.60 -0.48
N ILE A 83 1.16 -8.03 0.61
CA ILE A 83 0.59 -8.80 1.73
C ILE A 83 -0.92 -8.86 1.56
N ARG A 84 -1.49 -10.04 1.79
CA ARG A 84 -2.94 -10.19 1.94
C ARG A 84 -3.28 -10.69 3.33
N HIS A 85 -4.27 -10.08 3.94
CA HIS A 85 -4.89 -10.55 5.16
C HIS A 85 -6.34 -10.99 4.85
N PRO A 86 -6.82 -12.13 5.39
CA PRO A 86 -8.23 -12.48 5.26
C PRO A 86 -9.10 -11.34 5.79
N ALA A 87 -9.93 -10.78 4.93
CA ALA A 87 -11.00 -9.86 5.31
C ALA A 87 -12.30 -10.64 5.48
N ASP A 88 -13.09 -10.28 6.49
CA ASP A 88 -14.49 -10.69 6.61
C ASP A 88 -15.37 -9.66 5.88
N PRO A 89 -15.92 -9.97 4.69
CA PRO A 89 -16.75 -9.03 3.95
C PRO A 89 -18.06 -8.67 4.67
N GLY A 90 -18.49 -9.49 5.63
CA GLY A 90 -19.69 -9.25 6.44
C GLY A 90 -19.49 -8.20 7.54
N ALA A 91 -18.24 -7.92 7.93
CA ALA A 91 -17.92 -6.93 8.95
C ALA A 91 -18.13 -5.48 8.48
N GLY A 92 -18.26 -5.27 7.17
CA GLY A 92 -18.33 -3.94 6.55
C GLY A 92 -16.96 -3.24 6.49
N PRO A 93 -16.93 -2.00 5.95
CA PRO A 93 -15.69 -1.26 5.78
C PRO A 93 -15.14 -0.77 7.12
N SER A 94 -13.81 -0.61 7.19
CA SER A 94 -13.14 -0.08 8.36
C SER A 94 -13.60 1.35 8.69
N PRO A 95 -13.37 1.83 9.94
CA PRO A 95 -13.62 3.22 10.30
C PRO A 95 -12.85 4.21 9.41
N LEU A 96 -11.61 3.86 9.02
CA LEU A 96 -10.79 4.68 8.15
C LEU A 96 -11.40 4.79 6.75
N TRP A 97 -11.81 3.66 6.16
CA TRP A 97 -12.51 3.64 4.88
C TRP A 97 -13.79 4.47 4.92
N THR A 98 -14.61 4.25 5.94
CA THR A 98 -15.86 4.98 6.16
C THR A 98 -15.63 6.49 6.26
N SER A 99 -14.59 6.93 6.97
CA SER A 99 -14.24 8.35 7.11
C SER A 99 -13.88 9.03 5.78
N ARG A 100 -13.45 8.25 4.79
CA ARG A 100 -13.03 8.70 3.45
C ARG A 100 -14.12 8.57 2.40
N LEU A 101 -15.23 7.91 2.73
CA LEU A 101 -16.38 7.77 1.86
C LEU A 101 -17.31 8.98 2.00
N ARG A 102 -17.31 9.87 1.00
CA ARG A 102 -18.17 11.06 0.96
C ARG A 102 -19.19 10.91 -0.16
N GLY A 103 -20.46 10.68 0.20
CA GLY A 103 -21.53 10.48 -0.78
C GLY A 103 -21.27 9.30 -1.73
N GLY A 104 -20.75 8.18 -1.21
CA GLY A 104 -20.41 6.99 -2.00
C GLY A 104 -19.14 7.09 -2.85
N ARG A 105 -18.38 8.19 -2.73
CA ARG A 105 -17.09 8.39 -3.40
C ARG A 105 -15.95 8.35 -2.39
N LEU A 106 -14.91 7.58 -2.69
CA LEU A 106 -13.70 7.52 -1.88
C LEU A 106 -12.79 8.72 -2.18
N VAL A 107 -12.49 9.54 -1.16
CA VAL A 107 -11.76 10.81 -1.29
C VAL A 107 -10.40 10.74 -0.59
N VAL A 108 -9.37 10.35 -1.34
CA VAL A 108 -7.99 10.20 -0.84
C VAL A 108 -6.96 10.27 -1.99
N SER A 109 -5.95 11.14 -1.93
CA SER A 109 -4.88 11.17 -2.95
C SER A 109 -3.86 10.04 -2.73
N PRO A 110 -3.13 9.58 -3.76
CA PRO A 110 -2.06 8.58 -3.61
C PRO A 110 -0.97 8.97 -2.61
N GLU A 111 -0.73 10.27 -2.45
CA GLU A 111 0.29 10.83 -1.57
C GLU A 111 -0.19 11.00 -0.11
N HIS A 112 -1.46 10.73 0.16
CA HIS A 112 -2.03 10.87 1.50
C HIS A 112 -1.63 9.70 2.40
N ASP A 113 -1.40 9.95 3.69
CA ASP A 113 -0.95 8.94 4.65
C ASP A 113 -1.95 7.77 4.85
N ASP A 114 -3.25 8.03 4.75
CA ASP A 114 -4.30 7.00 4.73
C ASP A 114 -4.30 6.10 3.49
N PHE A 115 -3.75 6.54 2.34
CA PHE A 115 -3.89 5.83 1.07
C PHE A 115 -3.41 4.37 1.13
N PRO A 116 -2.23 4.04 1.69
CA PRO A 116 -1.77 2.65 1.75
C PRO A 116 -2.67 1.74 2.58
N ALA A 117 -3.26 2.27 3.66
CA ALA A 117 -4.17 1.50 4.51
C ALA A 117 -5.47 1.16 3.78
N LEU A 118 -6.04 2.15 3.07
CA LEU A 118 -7.22 1.96 2.23
C LEU A 118 -6.93 1.01 1.05
N LEU A 119 -5.73 1.10 0.48
CA LEU A 119 -5.30 0.22 -0.61
C LEU A 119 -5.22 -1.24 -0.15
N ALA A 120 -4.65 -1.48 1.04
CA ALA A 120 -4.59 -2.81 1.64
C ALA A 120 -5.99 -3.37 1.86
N GLU A 121 -6.87 -2.61 2.49
CA GLU A 121 -8.26 -3.02 2.76
C GLU A 121 -9.03 -3.37 1.47
N ALA A 122 -8.91 -2.54 0.42
CA ALA A 122 -9.55 -2.84 -0.86
C ALA A 122 -9.05 -4.17 -1.46
N LEU A 123 -7.74 -4.41 -1.40
CA LEU A 123 -7.13 -5.60 -1.98
C LEU A 123 -7.39 -6.87 -1.16
N ASP A 124 -7.49 -6.74 0.16
CA ASP A 124 -7.88 -7.82 1.08
C ASP A 124 -9.34 -8.23 0.84
N VAL A 125 -10.27 -7.27 0.76
CA VAL A 125 -11.68 -7.56 0.45
C VAL A 125 -11.84 -8.17 -0.94
N LEU A 126 -11.13 -7.66 -1.95
CA LEU A 126 -11.12 -8.27 -3.29
C LEU A 126 -10.60 -9.71 -3.24
N SER A 127 -9.53 -9.97 -2.49
CA SER A 127 -8.96 -11.31 -2.36
C SER A 127 -9.90 -12.29 -1.66
N SER A 128 -10.67 -11.83 -0.66
CA SER A 128 -11.66 -12.65 0.06
C SER A 128 -12.92 -12.97 -0.77
N LEU A 129 -13.14 -12.25 -1.87
CA LEU A 129 -14.33 -12.37 -2.72
C LEU A 129 -13.98 -12.78 -4.16
N ASP A 130 -12.90 -13.56 -4.32
CA ASP A 130 -12.45 -14.09 -5.62
C ASP A 130 -12.31 -13.01 -6.71
N PHE A 131 -11.90 -11.81 -6.30
CA PHE A 131 -11.75 -10.63 -7.14
C PHE A 131 -13.04 -10.21 -7.87
N ASP A 132 -14.23 -10.58 -7.38
CA ASP A 132 -15.50 -10.02 -7.82
C ASP A 132 -15.62 -8.57 -7.34
N VAL A 133 -15.42 -7.64 -8.26
CA VAL A 133 -15.47 -6.20 -8.00
C VAL A 133 -16.86 -5.73 -7.57
N LYS A 134 -17.94 -6.38 -8.03
CA LYS A 134 -19.29 -6.00 -7.63
C LYS A 134 -19.47 -6.31 -6.16
N ALA A 135 -19.25 -7.57 -5.76
CA ALA A 135 -19.34 -8.01 -4.38
C ALA A 135 -18.41 -7.21 -3.46
N ALA A 136 -17.15 -7.00 -3.87
CA ALA A 136 -16.19 -6.23 -3.09
C ALA A 136 -16.60 -4.77 -2.92
N SER A 137 -17.15 -4.14 -3.96
CA SER A 137 -17.61 -2.76 -3.86
C SER A 137 -18.81 -2.61 -2.93
N GLU A 138 -19.73 -3.58 -2.93
CA GLU A 138 -20.89 -3.64 -2.04
C GLU A 138 -20.42 -3.79 -0.58
N ALA A 139 -19.49 -4.71 -0.29
CA ALA A 139 -18.90 -4.88 1.03
C ALA A 139 -18.17 -3.61 1.53
N LEU A 140 -17.56 -2.86 0.62
CA LEU A 140 -16.87 -1.60 0.91
C LEU A 140 -17.81 -0.37 0.90
N GLY A 141 -19.11 -0.56 0.70
CA GLY A 141 -20.10 0.53 0.68
C GLY A 141 -19.89 1.56 -0.42
N CYS A 142 -19.26 1.20 -1.55
CA CYS A 142 -19.04 2.09 -2.69
C CYS A 142 -19.50 1.45 -4.01
N SER A 143 -19.54 2.21 -5.11
CA SER A 143 -19.86 1.61 -6.41
C SER A 143 -18.64 0.93 -7.03
N ALA A 144 -18.86 -0.14 -7.82
CA ALA A 144 -17.82 -0.83 -8.57
C ALA A 144 -16.92 0.13 -9.38
N SER A 145 -17.53 1.12 -10.04
CA SER A 145 -16.80 2.17 -10.77
C SER A 145 -15.87 3.01 -9.88
N GLN A 146 -16.26 3.27 -8.64
CA GLN A 146 -15.40 3.98 -7.68
C GLN A 146 -14.25 3.10 -7.20
N LEU A 147 -14.50 1.82 -6.91
CA LEU A 147 -13.45 0.87 -6.52
C LEU A 147 -12.40 0.73 -7.64
N VAL A 148 -12.83 0.58 -8.89
CA VAL A 148 -11.91 0.52 -10.05
C VAL A 148 -11.11 1.82 -10.20
N LYS A 149 -11.76 2.99 -10.06
CA LYS A 149 -11.07 4.29 -10.09
C LYS A 149 -10.08 4.46 -8.94
N PHE A 150 -10.35 3.88 -7.78
CA PHE A 150 -9.43 3.86 -6.67
C PHE A 150 -8.21 2.99 -6.97
N LEU A 151 -8.39 1.76 -7.46
CA LEU A 151 -7.29 0.88 -7.86
C LEU A 151 -6.39 1.52 -8.93
N LYS A 152 -6.97 2.27 -9.88
CA LYS A 152 -6.22 3.02 -10.91
C LYS A 152 -5.23 4.06 -10.35
N ARG A 153 -5.41 4.49 -9.10
CA ARG A 153 -4.48 5.44 -8.44
C ARG A 153 -3.14 4.80 -8.12
N GLU A 154 -3.09 3.47 -8.02
CA GLU A 154 -1.85 2.69 -7.95
C GLU A 154 -1.88 1.65 -9.09
N PRO A 155 -1.28 1.95 -10.26
CA PRO A 155 -1.36 1.09 -11.44
C PRO A 155 -0.92 -0.36 -11.21
N ARG A 156 0.00 -0.60 -10.27
CA ARG A 156 0.40 -1.96 -9.89
C ARG A 156 -0.74 -2.74 -9.24
N ALA A 157 -1.58 -2.08 -8.44
CA ALA A 157 -2.77 -2.69 -7.83
C ALA A 157 -3.79 -3.09 -8.89
N LEU A 158 -4.10 -2.20 -9.85
CA LEU A 158 -5.00 -2.54 -10.95
C LEU A 158 -4.46 -3.70 -11.79
N LYS A 159 -3.16 -3.68 -12.11
CA LYS A 159 -2.51 -4.76 -12.86
C LYS A 159 -2.63 -6.08 -12.11
N GLN A 160 -2.24 -6.13 -10.83
CA GLN A 160 -2.32 -7.35 -10.01
C GLN A 160 -3.76 -7.89 -9.91
N THR A 161 -4.74 -7.00 -9.73
CA THR A 161 -6.16 -7.38 -9.74
C THR A 161 -6.58 -7.96 -11.09
N ASN A 162 -6.16 -7.36 -12.20
CA ASN A 162 -6.49 -7.87 -13.54
C ASN A 162 -5.80 -9.20 -13.86
N ASP A 163 -4.55 -9.36 -13.44
CA ASP A 163 -3.81 -10.62 -13.58
C ASP A 163 -4.58 -11.73 -12.83
N ARG A 164 -4.98 -11.49 -11.57
CA ARG A 164 -5.77 -12.47 -10.81
C ARG A 164 -7.17 -12.73 -11.34
N ARG A 165 -7.86 -11.70 -11.80
CA ARG A 165 -9.15 -11.87 -12.48
C ARG A 165 -8.99 -12.75 -13.71
N SER A 166 -7.93 -12.55 -14.50
CA SER A 166 -7.67 -13.35 -15.70
C SER A 166 -7.37 -14.81 -15.36
N ASP A 167 -6.58 -15.07 -14.31
CA ASP A 167 -6.32 -16.43 -13.80
C ASP A 167 -7.61 -17.17 -13.40
N LEU A 168 -8.61 -16.43 -12.91
CA LEU A 168 -9.93 -16.93 -12.52
C LEU A 168 -10.96 -16.96 -13.68
N GLY A 169 -10.53 -16.64 -14.91
CA GLY A 169 -11.43 -16.59 -16.09
C GLY A 169 -12.36 -15.37 -16.12
N LEU A 170 -12.15 -14.38 -15.24
CA LEU A 170 -12.92 -13.14 -15.19
C LEU A 170 -12.37 -12.11 -16.17
N ARG A 171 -13.25 -11.26 -16.70
CA ARG A 171 -12.84 -10.17 -17.62
C ARG A 171 -11.98 -9.13 -16.89
N PRO A 172 -10.91 -8.61 -17.51
CA PRO A 172 -10.12 -7.53 -16.90
C PRO A 172 -10.94 -6.25 -16.74
N LEU A 173 -10.63 -5.51 -15.69
CA LEU A 173 -11.19 -4.20 -15.38
C LEU A 173 -10.58 -3.15 -16.30
N ARG A 174 -11.41 -2.18 -16.71
CA ARG A 174 -11.05 -1.10 -17.63
C ARG A 174 -10.79 0.20 -16.93
#